data_AF-A0AAV1I569-F1
#
_entry.id   AF-A0AAV1I569-F1
#
_cell.length_a   1.000
_cell.length_b   1.000
_cell.length_c   1.000
_cell.angle_alpha   90.00
_cell.angle_beta   90.00
_cell.angle_gamma   90.00
#
_symmetry.space_group_name_H-M   'P 1'
#
loop_
_entity.id
_entity.type
_entity.pdbx_description
1 polymer ?
#
loop_
_entity_poly.entity_id
_entity_poly.type
_entity_poly.pdbx_seq_one_letter_code
_entity_poly.pdbx_strand_id
1 'polypeptide(L)'
;MAATLLLRNQFPCTSTKDVIPFALRSQLYTIVNDRTIVDRELDMLRLRNVLRVIKLTSLKDEYAYLLTEDYTGLVVRMRALQEERGTPSEVLSVLETFTERTLPSTTSIDVSHADLMQHLRDGIGDTGREAKLIEAQLSLLLNVGLLTRHSAAQDRFLFAMPNAGPLVRAIIAGRKEILGILSRRRHPEMFVKELEKRKLRDSRLGMQYHIRDLLGSGQLQKSNTTSGPLLRVVKKL
;
A
#
# COMPACT_ATOMS: atom_id res chain seq x y z
N MET A 1 13.86 -10.54 -5.62
CA MET A 1 13.67 -10.13 -7.02
C MET A 1 12.28 -10.46 -7.56
N ALA A 2 11.64 -11.55 -7.12
CA ALA A 2 10.35 -11.96 -7.68
C ALA A 2 9.21 -11.04 -7.19
N ALA A 3 9.23 -10.61 -5.93
CA ALA A 3 8.28 -9.63 -5.38
C ALA A 3 8.38 -8.27 -6.09
N THR A 4 9.61 -7.81 -6.35
CA THR A 4 9.92 -6.56 -7.07
C THR A 4 9.43 -6.62 -8.52
N LEU A 5 9.65 -7.73 -9.22
CA LEU A 5 9.14 -7.93 -10.58
C LEU A 5 7.61 -7.95 -10.63
N LEU A 6 6.94 -8.55 -9.64
CA LEU A 6 5.48 -8.53 -9.55
C LEU A 6 4.95 -7.11 -9.33
N LEU A 7 5.57 -6.35 -8.43
CA LEU A 7 5.20 -4.94 -8.22
C LEU A 7 5.40 -4.10 -9.48
N ARG A 8 6.56 -4.24 -10.14
CA ARG A 8 6.90 -3.48 -11.38
C ARG A 8 6.02 -3.83 -12.57
N ASN A 9 5.66 -5.11 -12.75
CA ASN A 9 5.02 -5.57 -13.98
C ASN A 9 3.53 -5.88 -13.86
N GLN A 10 2.97 -5.98 -12.64
CA GLN A 10 1.66 -6.63 -12.47
C GLN A 10 0.65 -5.88 -11.60
N PHE A 11 0.99 -4.95 -10.68
CA PHE A 11 -0.07 -4.30 -9.87
C PHE A 11 0.12 -2.89 -9.31
N PRO A 12 -0.97 -2.10 -9.30
CA PRO A 12 -2.17 -2.23 -10.14
C PRO A 12 -1.82 -1.84 -11.58
N CYS A 13 -2.10 -2.72 -12.55
CA CYS A 13 -2.07 -2.37 -13.99
C CYS A 13 -3.30 -1.53 -14.39
N THR A 14 -3.64 -0.50 -13.61
CA THR A 14 -4.82 0.34 -13.85
C THR A 14 -4.36 1.71 -14.36
N SER A 15 -4.99 2.25 -15.40
CA SER A 15 -4.64 3.58 -15.95
C SER A 15 -5.04 4.76 -15.06
N THR A 16 -5.47 4.51 -13.82
CA THR A 16 -5.92 5.54 -12.88
C THR A 16 -4.70 6.17 -12.21
N LYS A 17 -4.42 7.43 -12.54
CA LYS A 17 -3.29 8.22 -12.01
C LYS A 17 -3.28 8.37 -10.47
N ASP A 18 -4.40 8.05 -9.81
CA ASP A 18 -4.62 8.31 -8.39
C ASP A 18 -4.29 7.12 -7.46
N VAL A 19 -3.80 6.01 -8.00
CA VAL A 19 -3.43 4.82 -7.21
C VAL A 19 -1.95 4.52 -7.41
N ILE A 20 -1.18 4.66 -6.34
CA ILE A 20 0.21 4.22 -6.30
C ILE A 20 0.29 2.70 -6.50
N PRO A 21 1.26 2.17 -7.27
CA PRO A 21 1.53 0.75 -7.35
C PRO A 21 1.82 0.09 -6.00
N PHE A 22 1.05 -0.94 -5.65
CA PHE A 22 1.20 -1.71 -4.42
C PHE A 22 0.68 -3.14 -4.60
N ALA A 23 1.18 -4.03 -3.75
CA ALA A 23 0.68 -5.39 -3.60
C ALA A 23 0.32 -5.69 -2.15
N LEU A 24 -0.60 -6.63 -1.97
CA LEU A 24 -0.91 -7.25 -0.69
C LEU A 24 0.00 -8.45 -0.46
N ARG A 25 0.24 -8.78 0.82
CA ARG A 25 1.00 -9.96 1.22
C ARG A 25 0.46 -11.26 0.59
N SER A 26 -0.86 -11.40 0.57
CA SER A 26 -1.57 -12.51 -0.09
C SER A 26 -1.17 -12.64 -1.56
N GLN A 27 -1.15 -11.54 -2.32
CA GLN A 27 -0.77 -11.57 -3.73
C GLN A 27 0.68 -12.04 -3.92
N LEU A 28 1.58 -11.64 -3.03
CA LEU A 28 2.99 -12.02 -3.07
C LEU A 28 3.19 -13.52 -2.75
N TYR A 29 2.34 -14.10 -1.90
CA TYR A 29 2.31 -15.55 -1.67
C TYR A 29 1.89 -16.39 -2.88
N THR A 30 1.43 -15.77 -3.98
CA THR A 30 1.16 -16.50 -5.23
C THR A 30 2.38 -16.69 -6.12
N ILE A 31 3.52 -16.05 -5.79
CA ILE A 31 4.74 -16.09 -6.61
C ILE A 31 5.54 -17.37 -6.33
N VAL A 32 5.66 -17.74 -5.06
CA VAL A 32 6.45 -18.87 -4.58
C VAL A 32 5.60 -19.67 -3.61
N ASN A 33 5.65 -21.00 -3.72
CA ASN A 33 4.86 -21.89 -2.85
C ASN A 33 5.25 -21.78 -1.36
N ASP A 34 6.49 -21.37 -1.08
CA ASP A 34 7.01 -21.20 0.27
C ASP A 34 6.80 -19.75 0.76
N ARG A 35 5.85 -19.58 1.68
CA ARG A 35 5.52 -18.29 2.30
C ARG A 35 6.67 -17.74 3.13
N THR A 36 7.47 -18.60 3.76
CA THR A 36 8.61 -18.18 4.58
C THR A 36 9.72 -17.57 3.72
N ILE A 37 9.96 -18.11 2.52
CA ILE A 37 10.89 -17.50 1.56
C ILE A 37 10.39 -16.12 1.14
N VAL A 38 9.10 -15.98 0.84
CA VAL A 38 8.50 -14.68 0.49
C VAL A 38 8.66 -13.68 1.64
N ASP A 39 8.34 -14.07 2.87
CA ASP A 39 8.47 -13.18 4.03
C ASP A 39 9.93 -12.74 4.26
N ARG A 40 10.90 -13.66 4.12
CA ARG A 40 12.34 -13.34 4.20
C ARG A 40 12.78 -12.38 3.10
N GLU A 41 12.30 -12.60 1.86
CA GLU A 41 12.61 -11.70 0.74
C GLU A 41 12.03 -10.30 0.97
N LEU A 42 10.77 -10.21 1.43
CA LEU A 42 10.13 -8.94 1.72
C LEU A 42 10.82 -8.18 2.84
N ASP A 43 11.24 -8.86 3.89
CA ASP A 43 11.97 -8.24 4.99
C ASP A 43 13.36 -7.74 4.54
N MET A 44 14.08 -8.55 3.76
CA MET A 44 15.35 -8.13 3.16
C MET A 44 15.19 -6.89 2.27
N LEU A 45 14.16 -6.86 1.42
CA LEU A 45 13.89 -5.71 0.54
C LEU A 45 13.48 -4.46 1.33
N ARG A 46 12.73 -4.62 2.42
CA ARG A 46 12.37 -3.54 3.36
C ARG A 46 13.61 -2.97 4.04
N LEU A 47 14.47 -3.83 4.60
CA LEU A 47 15.71 -3.42 5.27
C LEU A 47 16.68 -2.71 4.33
N ARG A 48 16.69 -3.08 3.03
CA ARG A 48 17.46 -2.39 1.98
C ARG A 48 16.80 -1.11 1.46
N ASN A 49 15.69 -0.68 2.05
CA ASN A 49 14.87 0.46 1.62
C ASN A 49 14.42 0.36 0.14
N VAL A 50 14.30 -0.85 -0.41
CA VAL A 50 13.75 -1.08 -1.76
C VAL A 50 12.22 -1.12 -1.71
N LEU A 51 11.66 -1.64 -0.61
CA LEU A 51 10.23 -1.68 -0.36
C LEU A 51 9.84 -0.85 0.86
N ARG A 52 8.69 -0.19 0.75
CA ARG A 52 7.94 0.36 1.88
C ARG A 52 6.79 -0.57 2.24
N VAL A 53 6.52 -0.69 3.53
CA VAL A 53 5.42 -1.48 4.07
C VAL A 53 4.48 -0.55 4.83
N ILE A 54 3.23 -0.48 4.39
CA ILE A 54 2.21 0.41 4.95
C ILE A 54 1.09 -0.44 5.54
N LYS A 55 0.73 -0.19 6.79
CA LYS A 55 -0.38 -0.89 7.45
C LYS A 55 -1.72 -0.35 6.93
N LEU A 56 -2.59 -1.24 6.47
CA LEU A 56 -3.95 -0.90 6.02
C LEU A 56 -4.89 -0.91 7.23
N THR A 57 -4.98 0.21 7.95
CA THR A 57 -5.56 0.28 9.31
C THR A 57 -6.98 -0.25 9.50
N SER A 58 -7.85 -0.26 8.49
CA SER A 58 -9.20 -0.85 8.60
C SER A 58 -9.27 -2.36 8.28
N LEU A 59 -8.15 -2.97 7.90
CA LEU A 59 -8.02 -4.40 7.63
C LEU A 59 -7.11 -5.04 8.69
N LYS A 60 -7.53 -6.20 9.20
CA LYS A 60 -6.76 -6.90 10.22
C LYS A 60 -5.53 -7.56 9.60
N ASP A 61 -4.36 -7.21 10.10
CA ASP A 61 -3.06 -7.80 9.73
C ASP A 61 -2.76 -7.75 8.21
N GLU A 62 -3.27 -6.71 7.54
CA GLU A 62 -3.00 -6.46 6.13
C GLU A 62 -2.08 -5.26 5.93
N TYR A 63 -1.14 -5.47 5.01
CA TYR A 63 -0.09 -4.54 4.68
C TYR A 63 -0.02 -4.37 3.16
N ALA A 64 0.18 -3.12 2.74
CA ALA A 64 0.53 -2.76 1.39
C ALA A 64 2.05 -2.71 1.26
N TYR A 65 2.58 -3.39 0.24
CA TYR A 65 3.99 -3.38 -0.13
C TYR A 65 4.13 -2.53 -1.39
N LEU A 66 4.98 -1.50 -1.33
CA LEU A 66 5.20 -0.56 -2.43
C LEU A 66 6.68 -0.44 -2.71
N LEU A 67 7.07 -0.16 -3.96
CA LEU A 67 8.44 0.23 -4.24
C LEU A 67 8.71 1.59 -3.60
N THR A 68 9.87 1.74 -2.97
CA THR A 68 10.28 3.03 -2.41
C THR A 68 10.32 4.11 -3.50
N GLU A 69 10.75 3.76 -4.70
CA GLU A 69 10.76 4.64 -5.89
C GLU A 69 9.36 5.15 -6.27
N ASP A 70 8.34 4.29 -6.26
CA ASP A 70 6.96 4.71 -6.54
C ASP A 70 6.43 5.61 -5.42
N TYR A 71 6.81 5.32 -4.18
CA TYR A 71 6.40 6.07 -3.00
C TYR A 71 7.04 7.46 -2.96
N THR A 72 8.33 7.59 -3.29
CA THR A 72 8.98 8.90 -3.44
C THR A 72 8.38 9.68 -4.61
N GLY A 73 8.11 9.03 -5.74
CA GLY A 73 7.41 9.65 -6.86
C GLY A 73 6.02 10.17 -6.50
N LEU A 74 5.30 9.51 -5.58
CA LEU A 74 4.05 10.02 -5.01
C LEU A 74 4.27 11.28 -4.17
N VAL A 75 5.29 11.30 -3.31
CA VAL A 75 5.61 12.48 -2.49
C VAL A 75 5.93 13.70 -3.37
N VAL A 76 6.68 13.52 -4.45
CA VAL A 76 6.98 14.59 -5.43
C VAL A 76 5.69 15.16 -6.04
N ARG A 77 4.75 14.31 -6.43
CA ARG A 77 3.44 14.77 -6.95
C ARG A 77 2.64 15.53 -5.88
N MET A 78 2.67 15.07 -4.63
CA MET A 78 2.00 15.75 -3.53
C MET A 78 2.60 17.12 -3.24
N ARG A 79 3.91 17.27 -3.35
CA ARG A 79 4.60 18.57 -3.24
C ARG A 79 4.08 19.56 -4.27
N ALA A 80 4.03 19.18 -5.55
CA ALA A 80 3.51 20.02 -6.62
C ALA A 80 2.05 20.46 -6.36
N LEU A 81 1.19 19.53 -5.91
CA LEU A 81 -0.19 19.84 -5.57
C LEU A 81 -0.34 20.80 -4.38
N GLN A 82 0.57 20.75 -3.40
CA GLN A 82 0.54 21.63 -2.23
C GLN A 82 1.13 23.01 -2.56
N GLU A 83 2.08 23.07 -3.48
CA GLU A 83 2.62 24.31 -4.05
C GLU A 83 1.54 25.09 -4.80
N GLU A 84 0.76 24.41 -5.67
CA GLU A 84 -0.40 25.00 -6.35
C GLU A 84 -1.48 25.52 -5.39
N ARG A 85 -1.59 24.92 -4.19
CA ARG A 85 -2.51 25.35 -3.13
C ARG A 85 -2.00 26.52 -2.30
N GLY A 86 -0.80 27.04 -2.59
CA GLY A 86 -0.21 28.17 -1.88
C GLY A 86 0.42 27.81 -0.53
N THR A 87 0.79 26.54 -0.33
CA THR A 87 1.50 26.14 0.90
C THR A 87 2.88 26.82 0.93
N PRO A 88 3.29 27.43 2.06
CA PRO A 88 4.59 28.11 2.14
C PRO A 88 5.76 27.18 1.85
N SER A 89 6.77 27.67 1.12
CA SER A 89 7.96 26.89 0.73
C SER A 89 8.71 26.31 1.93
N GLU A 90 8.78 27.02 3.05
CA GLU A 90 9.42 26.54 4.29
C GLU A 90 8.71 25.30 4.86
N VAL A 91 7.39 25.19 4.70
CA VAL A 91 6.61 24.03 5.14
C VAL A 91 6.73 22.89 4.11
N LEU A 92 6.75 23.20 2.81
CA LEU A 92 6.88 22.22 1.73
C LEU A 92 8.21 21.46 1.75
N SER A 93 9.29 22.10 2.23
CA SER A 93 10.62 21.49 2.37
C SER A 93 10.58 20.15 3.14
N VAL A 94 9.63 19.98 4.05
CA VAL A 94 9.43 18.72 4.80
C VAL A 94 9.25 17.51 3.89
N LEU A 95 8.67 17.69 2.69
CA LEU A 95 8.42 16.59 1.76
C LEU A 95 9.72 16.09 1.13
N GLU A 96 10.68 16.99 0.88
CA GLU A 96 12.04 16.64 0.43
C GLU A 96 12.81 15.96 1.55
N THR A 97 12.84 16.56 2.74
CA THR A 97 13.44 15.96 3.96
C THR A 97 12.84 14.59 4.26
N PHE A 98 11.53 14.42 4.06
CA PHE A 98 10.87 13.15 4.25
C PHE A 98 11.42 12.08 3.30
N THR A 99 11.60 12.39 2.02
CA THR A 99 12.14 11.45 1.03
C THR A 99 13.63 11.20 1.16
N GLU A 100 14.42 12.22 1.49
CA GLU A 100 15.89 12.16 1.47
C GLU A 100 16.48 11.70 2.80
N ARG A 101 15.79 11.98 3.91
CA ARG A 101 16.29 11.71 5.27
C ARG A 101 15.41 10.71 6.01
N THR A 102 14.10 10.98 6.13
CA THR A 102 13.20 10.16 6.97
C THR A 102 12.99 8.74 6.43
N LEU A 103 12.72 8.58 5.13
CA LEU A 103 12.49 7.26 4.55
C LEU A 103 13.75 6.38 4.55
N PRO A 104 14.94 6.88 4.16
CA PRO A 104 16.16 6.08 4.20
C PRO A 104 16.63 5.72 5.62
N SER A 105 16.41 6.60 6.61
CA SER A 105 16.79 6.33 8.00
C SER A 105 15.83 5.37 8.71
N THR A 106 14.58 5.28 8.25
CA THR A 106 13.52 4.54 8.94
C THR A 106 12.85 3.53 8.01
N THR A 107 13.29 2.27 8.06
CA THR A 107 12.73 1.16 7.26
C THR A 107 11.59 0.41 7.96
N SER A 108 11.27 0.76 9.20
CA SER A 108 10.09 0.25 9.93
C SER A 108 8.78 0.78 9.33
N ILE A 109 7.66 0.17 9.74
CA ILE A 109 6.31 0.61 9.36
C ILE A 109 5.86 1.90 10.07
N ASP A 110 6.63 2.31 11.09
CA ASP A 110 6.38 3.49 11.91
C ASP A 110 7.69 4.24 12.19
N VAL A 111 7.54 5.45 12.73
CA VAL A 111 8.62 6.31 13.20
C VAL A 111 8.21 6.88 14.56
N SER A 112 9.14 6.94 15.52
CA SER A 112 8.85 7.59 16.80
C SER A 112 8.74 9.10 16.62
N HIS A 113 8.01 9.76 17.52
CA HIS A 113 7.94 11.22 17.54
C HIS A 113 9.35 11.81 17.68
N ALA A 114 10.19 11.26 18.56
CA ALA A 114 11.56 11.73 18.78
C ALA A 114 12.41 11.64 17.50
N ASP A 115 12.42 10.48 16.84
CA ASP A 115 13.19 10.27 15.60
C ASP A 115 12.68 11.16 14.47
N LEU A 116 11.36 11.30 14.34
CA LEU A 116 10.76 12.17 13.33
C LEU A 116 11.18 13.62 13.56
N MET A 117 11.08 14.13 14.79
CA MET A 117 11.53 15.49 15.11
C MET A 117 13.03 15.66 14.81
N GLN A 118 13.85 14.65 15.10
CA GLN A 118 15.28 14.70 14.78
C GLN A 118 15.54 14.77 13.28
N HIS A 119 14.74 14.07 12.46
CA HIS A 119 14.85 14.15 11.00
C HIS A 119 14.40 15.51 10.44
N LEU A 120 13.38 16.13 11.05
CA LEU A 120 12.83 17.42 10.60
C LEU A 120 13.68 18.64 11.02
N ARG A 121 14.59 18.47 11.98
CA ARG A 121 15.48 19.53 12.42
C ARG A 121 16.65 19.70 11.46
N ASP A 122 16.84 20.94 11.00
CA ASP A 122 17.97 21.35 10.15
C ASP A 122 19.15 21.92 10.97
N GLY A 123 19.05 21.90 12.30
CA GLY A 123 20.19 22.05 13.21
C GLY A 123 20.61 23.47 13.55
N ILE A 124 19.94 24.51 13.02
CA ILE A 124 20.30 25.91 13.26
C ILE A 124 19.03 26.77 13.28
N GLY A 125 18.62 27.29 14.45
CA GLY A 125 17.47 28.19 14.51
C GLY A 125 17.09 28.67 15.92
N ASP A 126 16.40 29.81 15.95
CA ASP A 126 15.64 30.31 17.10
C ASP A 126 14.58 29.27 17.51
N THR A 127 14.72 28.73 18.73
CA THR A 127 14.00 27.57 19.24
C THR A 127 12.48 27.71 19.13
N GLY A 128 11.97 28.94 19.24
CA GLY A 128 10.53 29.23 19.15
C GLY A 128 9.98 29.16 17.71
N ARG A 129 10.68 29.77 16.75
CA ARG A 129 10.27 29.76 15.34
C ARG A 129 10.42 28.36 14.74
N GLU A 130 11.50 27.66 15.08
CA GLU A 130 11.75 26.30 14.62
C GLU A 130 10.66 25.34 15.10
N ALA A 131 10.25 25.41 16.37
CA ALA A 131 9.18 24.56 16.90
C ALA A 131 7.86 24.75 16.14
N LYS A 132 7.46 26.00 15.88
CA LYS A 132 6.23 26.32 15.12
C LYS A 132 6.29 25.82 13.67
N LEU A 133 7.47 25.91 13.04
CA LEU A 133 7.68 25.39 11.69
C LEU A 133 7.54 23.86 11.67
N ILE A 134 8.20 23.16 12.60
CA ILE A 134 8.14 21.69 12.72
C ILE A 134 6.70 21.22 12.95
N GLU A 135 5.92 21.91 13.77
CA GLU A 135 4.50 21.58 13.97
C GLU A 135 3.68 21.73 12.68
N ALA A 136 3.92 22.80 11.90
CA ALA A 136 3.28 23.01 10.61
C ALA A 136 3.69 21.93 9.59
N GLN A 137 4.96 21.56 9.56
CA GLN A 137 5.52 20.50 8.73
C GLN A 137 4.95 19.11 9.08
N LEU A 138 4.86 18.77 10.36
CA LEU A 138 4.21 17.55 10.84
C LEU A 138 2.73 17.53 10.46
N SER A 139 2.05 18.66 10.64
CA SER A 139 0.65 18.83 10.26
C SER A 139 0.47 18.60 8.75
N LEU A 140 1.39 19.12 7.93
CA LEU A 140 1.39 18.86 6.49
C LEU A 140 1.48 17.36 6.20
N LEU A 141 2.47 16.64 6.77
CA LEU A 141 2.66 15.19 6.56
C LEU A 141 1.42 14.36 6.92
N LEU A 142 0.72 14.72 8.00
CA LEU A 142 -0.54 14.11 8.41
C LEU A 142 -1.67 14.44 7.41
N ASN A 143 -1.82 15.70 7.04
CA ASN A 143 -2.90 16.18 6.17
C ASN A 143 -2.80 15.62 4.74
N VAL A 144 -1.58 15.47 4.22
CA VAL A 144 -1.35 14.85 2.91
C VAL A 144 -1.44 13.32 2.95
N GLY A 145 -1.56 12.72 4.15
CA GLY A 145 -1.73 11.28 4.32
C GLY A 145 -0.45 10.46 4.15
N LEU A 146 0.73 11.06 4.35
CA LEU A 146 2.00 10.33 4.40
C LEU A 146 2.30 9.75 5.78
N LEU A 147 1.66 10.30 6.82
CA LEU A 147 1.67 9.79 8.18
C LEU A 147 0.24 9.65 8.70
N THR A 148 0.05 8.72 9.62
CA THR A 148 -1.15 8.65 10.48
C THR A 148 -0.73 8.37 11.91
N ARG A 149 -1.53 8.85 12.88
CA ARG A 149 -1.29 8.55 14.30
C ARG A 149 -1.42 7.06 14.56
N HIS A 150 -0.56 6.51 15.40
CA HIS A 150 -0.62 5.11 15.79
C HIS A 150 -1.68 4.93 16.90
N SER A 151 -2.80 4.25 16.60
CA SER A 151 -3.91 4.12 17.57
C SER A 151 -3.55 3.38 18.86
N ALA A 152 -2.50 2.56 18.85
CA ALA A 152 -2.05 1.78 20.00
C ALA A 152 -0.74 2.29 20.66
N ALA A 153 -0.14 3.38 20.15
CA ALA A 153 1.11 3.93 20.68
C ALA A 153 1.10 5.46 20.51
N GLN A 154 1.06 6.19 21.62
CA GLN A 154 0.84 7.65 21.59
C GLN A 154 2.03 8.44 21.03
N ASP A 155 3.23 7.88 21.05
CA ASP A 155 4.49 8.51 20.65
C ASP A 155 5.00 8.05 19.28
N ARG A 156 4.18 7.37 18.47
CA ARG A 156 4.58 6.86 17.16
C ARG A 156 3.60 7.28 16.06
N PHE A 157 4.15 7.45 14.86
CA PHE A 157 3.41 7.67 13.64
C PHE A 157 3.62 6.49 12.70
N LEU A 158 2.53 5.97 12.14
CA LEU A 158 2.59 5.01 11.06
C LEU A 158 2.86 5.74 9.74
N PHE A 159 3.74 5.18 8.91
CA PHE A 159 3.79 5.57 7.51
C PHE A 159 2.46 5.20 6.85
N ALA A 160 1.93 6.13 6.06
CA ALA A 160 0.64 6.01 5.39
C ALA A 160 0.78 6.36 3.91
N MET A 161 -0.27 6.11 3.15
CA MET A 161 -0.35 6.61 1.78
C MET A 161 -1.61 7.48 1.63
N PRO A 162 -1.53 8.57 0.84
CA PRO A 162 -2.68 9.35 0.44
C PRO A 162 -3.82 8.45 -0.04
N ASN A 163 -5.06 8.78 0.32
CA ASN A 163 -6.26 8.05 -0.09
C ASN A 163 -6.32 6.57 0.31
N ALA A 164 -5.65 6.17 1.40
CA ALA A 164 -5.70 4.80 1.93
C ALA A 164 -7.13 4.31 2.22
N GLY A 165 -8.03 5.16 2.73
CA GLY A 165 -9.42 4.79 3.04
C GLY A 165 -10.22 4.30 1.82
N PRO A 166 -10.37 5.11 0.74
CA PRO A 166 -10.94 4.66 -0.52
C PRO A 166 -10.29 3.39 -1.08
N LEU A 167 -8.97 3.24 -0.92
CA LEU A 167 -8.26 2.05 -1.38
C LEU A 167 -8.67 0.79 -0.61
N VAL A 168 -8.71 0.87 0.72
CA VAL A 168 -9.16 -0.24 1.58
C VAL A 168 -10.60 -0.62 1.26
N ARG A 169 -11.48 0.36 1.04
CA ARG A 169 -12.85 0.09 0.58
C ARG A 169 -12.87 -0.66 -0.75
N ALA A 170 -12.05 -0.27 -1.72
CA ALA A 170 -11.95 -0.94 -3.01
C ALA A 170 -11.46 -2.39 -2.87
N ILE A 171 -10.52 -2.68 -1.96
CA ILE A 171 -10.07 -4.05 -1.64
C ILE A 171 -11.23 -4.88 -1.10
N ILE A 172 -11.89 -4.40 -0.05
CA ILE A 172 -13.02 -5.11 0.60
C ILE A 172 -14.15 -5.36 -0.39
N ALA A 173 -14.52 -4.34 -1.16
CA ALA A 173 -15.62 -4.41 -2.11
C ALA A 173 -15.35 -5.42 -3.24
N GLY A 174 -14.15 -5.38 -3.83
CA GLY A 174 -13.79 -6.32 -4.90
C GLY A 174 -13.74 -7.78 -4.43
N ARG A 175 -13.20 -8.03 -3.22
CA ARG A 175 -13.27 -9.36 -2.58
C ARG A 175 -14.71 -9.85 -2.44
N LYS A 176 -15.59 -9.01 -1.88
CA LYS A 176 -17.00 -9.35 -1.67
C LYS A 176 -17.72 -9.59 -3.00
N GLU A 177 -17.45 -8.77 -4.01
CA GLU A 177 -18.08 -8.90 -5.33
C GLU A 177 -17.69 -10.21 -6.01
N ILE A 178 -16.39 -10.57 -6.07
CA ILE A 178 -15.95 -11.83 -6.68
C ILE A 178 -16.50 -13.05 -5.93
N LEU A 179 -16.37 -13.07 -4.60
CA LEU A 179 -16.90 -14.17 -3.79
C LEU A 179 -18.42 -14.29 -3.92
N GLY A 180 -19.13 -13.16 -4.01
CA GLY A 180 -20.58 -13.13 -4.24
C GLY A 180 -20.98 -13.66 -5.63
N ILE A 181 -20.24 -13.31 -6.68
CA ILE A 181 -20.45 -13.83 -8.04
C ILE A 181 -20.33 -15.35 -8.06
N LEU A 182 -19.30 -15.89 -7.42
CA LEU A 182 -19.04 -17.33 -7.42
C LEU A 182 -20.01 -18.08 -6.52
N SER A 183 -20.25 -17.59 -5.30
CA SER A 183 -21.05 -18.31 -4.28
C SER A 183 -22.52 -18.45 -4.63
N ARG A 184 -23.06 -17.60 -5.53
CA ARG A 184 -24.47 -17.67 -5.98
C ARG A 184 -24.72 -18.71 -7.06
N ARG A 185 -23.66 -19.32 -7.62
CA ARG A 185 -23.79 -20.33 -8.68
C ARG A 185 -24.09 -21.70 -8.05
N ARG A 186 -24.79 -22.56 -8.80
CA ARG A 186 -25.06 -23.97 -8.41
C ARG A 186 -23.77 -24.71 -8.05
N HIS A 187 -22.70 -24.45 -8.82
CA HIS A 187 -21.34 -24.85 -8.50
C HIS A 187 -20.54 -23.56 -8.26
N PRO A 188 -19.90 -23.37 -7.09
CA PRO A 188 -19.25 -22.11 -6.72
C PRO A 188 -17.88 -21.96 -7.41
N GLU A 189 -17.90 -22.04 -8.73
CA GLU A 189 -16.75 -22.03 -9.62
C GLU A 189 -17.04 -21.34 -10.95
N MET A 190 -15.97 -20.81 -11.57
CA MET A 190 -16.03 -20.08 -12.83
C MET A 190 -14.65 -20.08 -13.51
N PHE A 191 -14.62 -20.09 -14.84
CA PHE A 191 -13.37 -19.94 -15.58
C PHE A 191 -12.78 -18.54 -15.40
N VAL A 192 -11.46 -18.44 -15.27
CA VAL A 192 -10.75 -17.15 -15.15
C VAL A 192 -11.14 -16.20 -16.29
N LYS A 193 -11.15 -16.70 -17.54
CA LYS A 193 -11.52 -15.92 -18.72
C LYS A 193 -12.96 -15.40 -18.70
N GLU A 194 -13.90 -16.12 -18.07
CA GLU A 194 -15.28 -15.66 -17.92
C GLU A 194 -15.36 -14.53 -16.88
N LEU A 195 -14.61 -14.68 -15.78
CA LEU A 195 -14.55 -13.70 -14.71
C LEU A 195 -13.86 -12.41 -15.18
N GLU A 196 -12.74 -12.51 -15.92
CA GLU A 196 -12.00 -11.37 -16.46
C GLU A 196 -12.79 -10.52 -17.47
N LYS A 197 -13.80 -11.08 -18.13
CA LYS A 197 -14.71 -10.32 -19.00
C LYS A 197 -15.66 -9.41 -18.23
N ARG A 198 -15.80 -9.59 -16.92
CA ARG A 198 -16.66 -8.78 -16.06
C ARG A 198 -15.88 -7.59 -15.54
N LYS A 199 -16.53 -6.42 -15.50
CA LYS A 199 -16.03 -5.27 -14.77
C LYS A 199 -16.50 -5.35 -13.32
N LEU A 200 -15.59 -5.09 -12.39
CA LEU A 200 -15.96 -4.87 -10.99
C LEU A 200 -16.68 -3.52 -10.90
N ARG A 201 -17.79 -3.49 -10.16
CA ARG A 201 -18.62 -2.28 -10.00
C ARG A 201 -18.14 -1.45 -8.82
N ASP A 202 -17.73 -2.14 -7.77
CA ASP A 202 -17.47 -1.52 -6.47
C ASP A 202 -15.97 -1.39 -6.16
N SER A 203 -15.10 -1.75 -7.11
CA SER A 203 -13.64 -1.66 -6.95
C SER A 203 -12.94 -1.06 -8.16
N ARG A 204 -12.06 -0.09 -7.87
CA ARG A 204 -11.11 0.48 -8.85
C ARG A 204 -9.87 -0.39 -9.09
N LEU A 205 -9.66 -1.42 -8.27
CA LEU A 205 -8.55 -2.36 -8.42
C LEU A 205 -9.03 -3.48 -9.35
N GLY A 206 -8.38 -3.68 -10.50
CA GLY A 206 -8.88 -4.54 -11.58
C GLY A 206 -9.12 -6.01 -11.18
N MET A 207 -9.85 -6.75 -12.01
CA MET A 207 -10.25 -8.14 -11.73
C MET A 207 -9.08 -9.06 -11.34
N GLN A 208 -7.97 -8.99 -12.08
CA GLN A 208 -6.78 -9.80 -11.83
C GLN A 208 -6.12 -9.50 -10.47
N TYR A 209 -6.23 -8.26 -9.98
CA TYR A 209 -5.73 -7.88 -8.66
C TYR A 209 -6.43 -8.69 -7.57
N HIS A 210 -7.75 -8.70 -7.59
CA HIS A 210 -8.55 -9.40 -6.58
C HIS A 210 -8.48 -10.91 -6.73
N ILE A 211 -8.46 -11.45 -7.96
CA ILE A 211 -8.29 -12.90 -8.17
C ILE A 211 -6.99 -13.37 -7.51
N ARG A 212 -5.87 -12.65 -7.73
CA ARG A 212 -4.59 -13.04 -7.16
C ARG A 212 -4.57 -12.90 -5.64
N ASP A 213 -5.16 -11.84 -5.10
CA ASP A 213 -5.30 -11.64 -3.66
C ASP A 213 -6.09 -12.79 -3.02
N LEU A 214 -7.25 -13.13 -3.58
CA LEU A 214 -8.11 -14.20 -3.08
C LEU A 214 -7.49 -15.60 -3.22
N LEU A 215 -6.70 -15.85 -4.27
CA LEU A 215 -5.92 -17.08 -4.41
C LEU A 215 -4.86 -17.16 -3.32
N GLY A 216 -4.11 -16.09 -3.10
CA GLY A 216 -3.05 -16.02 -2.11
C GLY A 216 -3.53 -16.08 -0.66
N SER A 217 -4.72 -15.52 -0.38
CA SER A 217 -5.38 -15.64 0.91
C SER A 217 -6.04 -17.01 1.14
N GLY A 218 -6.07 -17.87 0.13
CA GLY A 218 -6.69 -19.21 0.18
C GLY A 218 -8.21 -19.20 0.15
N GLN A 219 -8.83 -18.08 -0.21
CA GLN A 219 -10.29 -17.98 -0.38
C GLN A 219 -10.75 -18.53 -1.73
N LEU A 220 -9.87 -18.52 -2.72
CA LEU A 220 -10.05 -19.19 -3.99
C LEU A 220 -9.01 -20.29 -4.18
N GLN A 221 -9.40 -21.34 -4.90
CA GLN A 221 -8.51 -22.36 -5.43
C GLN A 221 -8.57 -22.32 -6.95
N LYS A 222 -7.40 -22.47 -7.59
CA LYS A 222 -7.27 -22.59 -9.04
C LYS A 222 -6.99 -24.03 -9.42
N SER A 223 -7.74 -24.57 -10.38
CA SER A 223 -7.45 -25.85 -11.03
C SER A 223 -7.32 -25.66 -12.54
N ASN A 224 -6.38 -26.37 -13.17
CA ASN A 224 -6.26 -26.37 -14.62
C ASN A 224 -7.16 -27.47 -15.19
N THR A 225 -7.99 -27.11 -16.16
CA THR A 225 -8.83 -28.06 -16.92
C THR A 225 -8.46 -27.99 -18.40
N THR A 226 -8.96 -28.94 -19.19
CA THR A 226 -8.80 -28.94 -20.65
C THR A 226 -9.32 -27.65 -21.31
N SER A 227 -10.35 -27.04 -20.74
CA SER A 227 -10.96 -25.78 -21.22
C SER A 227 -10.29 -24.52 -20.65
N GLY A 228 -9.25 -24.68 -19.82
CA GLY A 228 -8.51 -23.59 -19.18
C GLY A 228 -8.66 -23.55 -17.65
N PRO A 229 -8.12 -22.51 -17.02
CA PRO A 229 -8.09 -22.41 -15.56
C PRO A 229 -9.46 -22.07 -14.97
N LEU A 230 -9.86 -22.85 -13.97
CA LEU A 230 -11.10 -22.72 -13.21
C LEU A 230 -10.79 -22.21 -11.80
N LEU A 231 -11.58 -21.26 -11.31
CA LEU A 231 -11.53 -20.76 -9.95
C LEU A 231 -12.70 -21.31 -9.17
N ARG A 232 -12.47 -21.76 -7.94
CA ARG A 232 -13.50 -22.26 -7.01
C ARG A 232 -13.37 -21.57 -5.66
N VAL A 233 -14.50 -21.26 -5.01
CA VAL A 233 -14.52 -20.78 -3.63
C VAL A 233 -14.14 -21.90 -2.67
N VAL A 234 -13.17 -21.63 -1.80
CA VAL A 234 -12.80 -22.55 -0.72
C VAL A 234 -13.75 -22.31 0.46
N LYS A 235 -14.56 -23.32 0.81
CA LYS A 235 -15.33 -23.28 2.06
C LYS A 235 -14.34 -23.42 3.21
N LYS A 236 -14.32 -22.46 4.13
CA LYS A 236 -13.67 -22.68 5.43
C LYS A 236 -14.47 -23.76 6.16
N LEU A 237 -13.79 -24.85 6.54
CA LEU A 237 -14.31 -25.85 7.47
C LEU A 237 -14.52 -25.21 8.85
#